data_AF-A0A4P9XMN1-F1
#
_entry.id   AF-A0A4P9XMN1-F1
#
_cell.length_a   1.000
_cell.length_b   1.000
_cell.length_c   1.000
_cell.angle_alpha   90.00
_cell.angle_beta   90.00
_cell.angle_gamma   90.00
#
_symmetry.space_group_name_H-M   'P 1'
#
loop_
_entity.id
_entity.type
_entity.pdbx_description
1 polymer ?
#
loop_
_entity_poly.entity_id
_entity_poly.type
_entity_poly.pdbx_seq_one_letter_code
_entity_poly.pdbx_strand_id
1 'polypeptide(L)'
;MELAFGSLDVDEFVGESAGRDRHAFGELPDYTPKQDTVGWFHAYVGNHAAVDDVMRERHGPNHLKSAVEHDYYCGRFTRVIERGCAYIAYIDAHRGTGESKMTNTREMLEIVCRAAMRTKNTDLVRKCADSLTMQECSEPGIQLTIGKANFYVERYDDAINAYLRYLRMRPQDYSAWKCIGACLAKLAERSAATQPAAATTRQCETALACYVHAMSIAQKSVWTRAAYAHARYEREMQEMQATIATLKALEQDSIARAQIEPVDLPQQPCSDGVLAAVETELQNGRSSGAAIVEEEKSTRDL
;
A
#
# COMPACT_ATOMS: atom_id res chain seq x y z
N MET A 1 37.91 38.79 -55.45
CA MET A 1 36.68 38.85 -56.25
C MET A 1 35.54 38.63 -55.27
N GLU A 2 34.63 39.58 -55.23
CA GLU A 2 33.60 39.80 -54.21
C GLU A 2 32.48 38.76 -54.21
N LEU A 3 31.92 38.58 -53.00
CA LEU A 3 30.51 38.40 -52.62
C LEU A 3 29.49 37.95 -53.69
N ALA A 4 28.74 36.89 -53.36
CA ALA A 4 27.27 36.93 -53.27
C ALA A 4 26.73 35.55 -52.83
N PHE A 5 26.37 35.40 -51.55
CA PHE A 5 25.36 34.42 -51.15
C PHE A 5 24.06 35.17 -50.98
N GLY A 6 23.23 35.10 -52.02
CA GLY A 6 21.89 35.67 -52.05
C GLY A 6 20.98 34.98 -51.04
N SER A 7 20.18 35.81 -50.40
CA SER A 7 19.13 35.50 -49.43
C SER A 7 18.14 34.45 -49.93
N LEU A 8 17.86 33.47 -49.08
CA LEU A 8 16.68 32.61 -49.18
C LEU A 8 15.45 33.44 -48.80
N ASP A 9 14.68 33.85 -49.80
CA ASP A 9 13.31 34.28 -49.58
C ASP A 9 12.44 33.07 -49.26
N VAL A 10 11.71 33.24 -48.16
CA VAL A 10 10.71 32.38 -47.57
C VAL A 10 9.44 32.50 -48.43
N ASP A 11 8.64 31.44 -48.47
CA ASP A 11 7.32 31.34 -49.13
C ASP A 11 7.27 30.91 -50.60
N GLU A 12 7.72 29.68 -50.88
CA GLU A 12 7.13 28.91 -51.99
C GLU A 12 7.22 27.40 -51.75
N PHE A 13 6.35 26.86 -50.89
CA PHE A 13 5.97 25.45 -50.97
C PHE A 13 4.53 25.28 -50.47
N VAL A 14 3.59 25.55 -51.38
CA VAL A 14 2.21 25.03 -51.27
C VAL A 14 2.30 23.52 -51.49
N GLY A 15 2.62 22.81 -50.42
CA GLY A 15 2.56 21.35 -50.37
C GLY A 15 1.10 20.91 -50.31
N GLU A 16 0.67 20.18 -51.33
CA GLU A 16 -0.62 19.50 -51.43
C GLU A 16 -1.02 18.87 -50.09
N SER A 17 -2.22 19.20 -49.63
CA SER A 17 -2.85 18.56 -48.48
C SER A 17 -3.18 17.11 -48.85
N ALA A 18 -2.22 16.21 -48.67
CA ALA A 18 -2.48 14.78 -48.60
C ALA A 18 -3.34 14.54 -47.35
N GLY A 19 -4.65 14.51 -47.56
CA GLY A 19 -5.62 14.13 -46.55
C GLY A 19 -5.20 12.81 -45.95
N ARG A 20 -4.87 12.79 -44.65
CA ARG A 20 -4.84 11.54 -43.91
C ARG A 20 -6.27 11.06 -43.85
N ASP A 21 -6.62 10.14 -44.74
CA ASP A 21 -7.80 9.30 -44.58
C ASP A 21 -7.62 8.55 -43.25
N ARG A 22 -8.18 9.16 -42.19
CA ARG A 22 -8.50 8.46 -40.96
C ARG A 22 -9.33 7.29 -41.40
N HIS A 23 -8.77 6.09 -41.35
CA HIS A 23 -9.50 4.88 -41.62
C HIS A 23 -10.70 4.89 -40.68
N ALA A 24 -11.87 5.25 -41.22
CA ALA A 24 -13.10 5.20 -40.49
C ALA A 24 -13.31 3.73 -40.20
N PHE A 25 -13.08 3.33 -38.95
CA PHE A 25 -13.51 2.02 -38.49
C PHE A 25 -15.02 2.01 -38.73
N GLY A 26 -15.46 1.23 -39.72
CA GLY A 26 -16.89 1.03 -39.98
C GLY A 26 -17.58 0.61 -38.68
N GLU A 27 -18.86 0.93 -38.55
CA GLU A 27 -19.66 0.65 -37.34
C GLU A 27 -19.32 -0.76 -36.82
N LEU A 28 -18.57 -0.80 -35.72
CA LEU A 28 -18.25 -2.06 -35.08
C LEU A 28 -19.58 -2.63 -34.60
N PRO A 29 -19.89 -3.91 -34.90
CA PRO A 29 -21.12 -4.52 -34.42
C PRO A 29 -21.19 -4.38 -32.89
N ASP A 30 -22.39 -4.18 -32.36
CA ASP A 30 -22.63 -4.03 -30.92
C ASP A 30 -21.84 -5.10 -30.16
N TYR A 31 -20.84 -4.67 -29.40
CA TYR A 31 -20.00 -5.56 -28.63
C TYR A 31 -20.84 -6.20 -27.53
N THR A 32 -21.27 -7.43 -27.75
CA THR A 32 -21.78 -8.29 -26.68
C THR A 32 -20.59 -8.90 -25.96
N PRO A 33 -20.40 -8.65 -24.65
CA PRO A 33 -19.37 -9.30 -23.87
C PRO A 33 -19.57 -10.82 -23.97
N LYS A 34 -18.52 -11.54 -24.37
CA LYS A 34 -18.55 -13.00 -24.28
C LYS A 34 -18.73 -13.35 -22.80
N GLN A 35 -19.77 -14.13 -22.47
CA GLN A 35 -19.98 -14.64 -21.12
C GLN A 35 -18.89 -15.62 -20.67
N ASP A 36 -17.86 -15.85 -21.50
CA ASP A 36 -16.78 -16.83 -21.33
C ASP A 36 -15.70 -16.45 -20.29
N THR A 37 -15.95 -15.54 -19.36
CA THR A 37 -15.00 -15.28 -18.26
C THR A 37 -15.15 -16.30 -17.12
N VAL A 38 -15.47 -17.56 -17.45
CA VAL A 38 -15.80 -18.59 -16.47
C VAL A 38 -14.57 -19.44 -16.21
N GLY A 39 -13.67 -18.96 -15.34
CA GLY A 39 -12.76 -19.80 -14.56
C GLY A 39 -12.14 -21.03 -15.24
N TRP A 40 -11.79 -20.99 -16.53
CA TRP A 40 -11.37 -22.18 -17.28
C TRP A 40 -10.11 -22.82 -16.68
N PHE A 41 -9.26 -21.98 -16.07
CA PHE A 41 -8.12 -22.40 -15.28
C PHE A 41 -8.50 -23.26 -14.06
N HIS A 42 -9.74 -23.18 -13.52
CA HIS A 42 -10.22 -24.11 -12.49
C HIS A 42 -10.45 -25.51 -13.04
N ALA A 43 -10.93 -25.63 -14.29
CA ALA A 43 -11.06 -26.93 -14.94
C ALA A 43 -9.66 -27.52 -15.21
N TYR A 44 -8.71 -26.69 -15.64
CA TYR A 44 -7.31 -27.08 -15.77
C TYR A 44 -6.76 -27.61 -14.44
N VAL A 45 -6.81 -26.81 -13.37
CA VAL A 45 -6.29 -27.21 -12.04
C VAL A 45 -7.07 -28.41 -11.48
N GLY A 46 -8.38 -28.49 -11.72
CA GLY A 46 -9.24 -29.58 -11.24
C GLY A 46 -9.01 -30.92 -11.94
N ASN A 47 -8.41 -30.93 -13.13
CA ASN A 47 -8.04 -32.16 -13.83
C ASN A 47 -6.78 -32.82 -13.27
N HIS A 48 -5.98 -32.09 -12.49
CA HIS A 48 -4.79 -32.63 -11.83
C HIS A 48 -5.13 -33.12 -10.43
N ALA A 49 -4.53 -34.25 -10.03
CA ALA A 49 -4.73 -34.83 -8.70
C ALA A 49 -4.02 -34.01 -7.60
N ALA A 50 -2.85 -33.44 -7.90
CA ALA A 50 -2.06 -32.62 -6.97
C ALA A 50 -1.54 -31.31 -7.61
N VAL A 51 -1.25 -30.32 -6.76
CA VAL A 51 -0.60 -29.05 -7.17
C VAL A 51 0.77 -29.31 -7.80
N ASP A 52 1.52 -30.30 -7.32
CA ASP A 52 2.82 -30.67 -7.88
C ASP A 52 2.72 -31.07 -9.36
N ASP A 53 1.66 -31.78 -9.74
CA ASP A 53 1.44 -32.18 -11.14
C ASP A 53 1.17 -30.94 -12.00
N VAL A 54 0.35 -30.02 -11.50
CA VAL A 54 0.10 -28.72 -12.14
C VAL A 54 1.41 -27.95 -12.31
N MET A 55 2.29 -27.94 -11.31
CA MET A 55 3.49 -27.12 -11.30
C MET A 55 4.58 -27.61 -12.26
N ARG A 56 4.57 -28.90 -12.64
CA ARG A 56 5.50 -29.46 -13.65
C ARG A 56 5.10 -29.14 -15.08
N GLU A 57 3.84 -28.79 -15.31
CA GLU A 57 3.35 -28.48 -16.66
C GLU A 57 3.83 -27.12 -17.16
N ARG A 58 3.98 -27.00 -18.49
CA ARG A 58 4.52 -25.78 -19.14
C ARG A 58 3.76 -24.49 -18.75
N HIS A 59 2.43 -24.58 -18.66
CA HIS A 59 1.56 -23.44 -18.34
C HIS A 59 0.85 -23.59 -16.99
N GLY A 60 1.06 -24.70 -16.29
CA GLY A 60 0.31 -25.02 -15.09
C GLY A 60 0.55 -24.05 -13.92
N PRO A 61 1.77 -23.58 -13.64
CA PRO A 61 1.99 -22.55 -12.62
C PRO A 61 1.19 -21.26 -12.86
N ASN A 62 1.08 -20.82 -14.13
CA ASN A 62 0.28 -19.64 -14.48
C ASN A 62 -1.21 -19.91 -14.30
N HIS A 63 -1.71 -21.07 -14.73
CA HIS A 63 -3.11 -21.45 -14.50
C HIS A 63 -3.44 -21.54 -13.00
N LEU A 64 -2.51 -22.06 -12.20
CA LEU A 64 -2.67 -22.12 -10.75
C LEU A 64 -2.71 -20.72 -10.12
N LYS A 65 -1.81 -19.81 -10.52
CA LYS A 65 -1.87 -18.40 -10.10
C LYS A 65 -3.22 -17.77 -10.43
N SER A 66 -3.69 -17.90 -11.66
CA SER A 66 -5.01 -17.37 -12.07
C SER A 66 -6.16 -18.01 -11.29
N ALA A 67 -6.07 -19.31 -10.98
CA ALA A 67 -7.04 -20.01 -10.13
C ALA A 67 -7.08 -19.45 -8.72
N VAL A 68 -5.91 -19.21 -8.12
CA VAL A 68 -5.77 -18.64 -6.78
C VAL A 68 -6.30 -17.21 -6.75
N GLU A 69 -5.94 -16.37 -7.72
CA GLU A 69 -6.42 -14.98 -7.83
C GLU A 69 -7.94 -14.93 -7.96
N HIS A 70 -8.51 -15.73 -8.84
CA HIS A 70 -9.95 -15.80 -8.99
C HIS A 70 -10.66 -16.34 -7.74
N ASP A 71 -10.10 -17.36 -7.07
CA ASP A 71 -10.64 -17.83 -5.80
C ASP A 71 -10.63 -16.71 -4.74
N TYR A 72 -9.59 -15.89 -4.72
CA TYR A 72 -9.49 -14.74 -3.84
C TYR A 72 -10.57 -13.69 -4.12
N TYR A 73 -10.80 -13.34 -5.39
CA TYR A 73 -11.87 -12.41 -5.77
C TYR A 73 -13.28 -12.96 -5.49
N CYS A 74 -13.46 -14.29 -5.59
CA CYS A 74 -14.69 -14.95 -5.18
C CYS A 74 -14.83 -15.14 -3.66
N GLY A 75 -13.86 -14.71 -2.85
CA GLY A 75 -13.90 -14.86 -1.39
C GLY A 75 -13.68 -16.29 -0.88
N ARG A 76 -13.19 -17.21 -1.72
CA ARG A 76 -12.92 -18.62 -1.37
C ARG A 76 -11.56 -18.77 -0.68
N PHE A 77 -11.36 -18.04 0.41
CA PHE A 77 -10.04 -17.86 1.04
C PHE A 77 -9.36 -19.15 1.50
N THR A 78 -10.11 -20.17 1.93
CA THR A 78 -9.52 -21.48 2.29
C THR A 78 -8.83 -22.13 1.11
N ARG A 79 -9.44 -22.10 -0.09
CA ARG A 79 -8.84 -22.65 -1.32
C ARG A 79 -7.62 -21.86 -1.76
N VAL A 80 -7.67 -20.54 -1.60
CA VAL A 80 -6.54 -19.63 -1.86
C VAL A 80 -5.35 -20.03 -1.00
N ILE A 81 -5.58 -20.23 0.30
CA ILE A 81 -4.54 -20.64 1.26
C ILE A 81 -3.99 -22.01 0.89
N GLU A 82 -4.84 -23.02 0.70
CA GLU A 82 -4.42 -24.39 0.36
C GLU A 82 -3.55 -24.41 -0.92
N ARG A 83 -4.06 -23.84 -2.01
CA ARG A 83 -3.38 -23.83 -3.31
C ARG A 83 -2.15 -22.95 -3.31
N GLY A 84 -2.22 -21.78 -2.68
CA GLY A 84 -1.10 -20.85 -2.60
C GLY A 84 0.04 -21.37 -1.71
N CYS A 85 -0.27 -21.99 -0.57
CA CYS A 85 0.73 -22.65 0.26
C CYS A 85 1.39 -23.83 -0.47
N ALA A 86 0.62 -24.64 -1.19
CA ALA A 86 1.17 -25.73 -1.99
C ALA A 86 2.09 -25.20 -3.11
N TYR A 87 1.70 -24.11 -3.79
CA TYR A 87 2.54 -23.44 -4.78
C TYR A 87 3.88 -22.97 -4.17
N ILE A 88 3.83 -22.32 -3.00
CA ILE A 88 5.04 -21.83 -2.31
C ILE A 88 5.93 -23.00 -1.90
N ALA A 89 5.35 -24.03 -1.29
CA ALA A 89 6.08 -25.23 -0.87
C ALA A 89 6.77 -25.93 -2.05
N TYR A 90 6.09 -26.03 -3.20
CA TYR A 90 6.68 -26.58 -4.41
C TYR A 90 7.90 -25.79 -4.85
N ILE A 91 7.80 -24.46 -4.95
CA ILE A 91 8.94 -23.63 -5.40
C ILE A 91 10.11 -23.71 -4.41
N ASP A 92 9.84 -23.67 -3.11
CA ASP A 92 10.89 -23.74 -2.10
C ASP A 92 11.59 -25.11 -2.10
N ALA A 93 10.86 -26.21 -2.32
CA ALA A 93 11.42 -27.56 -2.44
C ALA A 93 12.30 -27.74 -3.70
N HIS A 94 11.97 -27.06 -4.80
CA HIS A 94 12.66 -27.18 -6.08
C HIS A 94 13.62 -26.00 -6.35
N ARG A 95 13.87 -25.14 -5.35
CA ARG A 95 14.75 -23.98 -5.50
C ARG A 95 16.18 -24.45 -5.82
N GLY A 96 16.73 -23.99 -6.95
CA GLY A 96 18.11 -24.32 -7.37
C GLY A 96 18.28 -25.68 -8.06
N THR A 97 17.21 -26.47 -8.22
CA THR A 97 17.24 -27.77 -8.91
C THR A 97 17.18 -27.66 -10.44
N GLY A 98 16.78 -26.49 -10.97
CA GLY A 98 16.53 -26.27 -12.40
C GLY A 98 15.19 -26.84 -12.90
N GLU A 99 14.46 -27.58 -12.08
CA GLU A 99 13.16 -28.19 -12.43
C GLU A 99 12.03 -27.15 -12.47
N SER A 100 12.12 -26.09 -11.66
CA SER A 100 11.20 -24.95 -11.71
C SER A 100 11.85 -23.77 -12.41
N LYS A 101 11.20 -23.25 -13.46
CA LYS A 101 11.56 -21.95 -14.07
C LYS A 101 11.15 -20.75 -13.20
N MET A 102 10.28 -20.98 -12.22
CA MET A 102 9.78 -19.93 -11.33
C MET A 102 10.59 -19.88 -10.04
N THR A 103 11.09 -18.69 -9.72
CA THR A 103 11.86 -18.41 -8.51
C THR A 103 11.14 -17.48 -7.55
N ASN A 104 10.12 -16.75 -8.02
CA ASN A 104 9.46 -15.71 -7.25
C ASN A 104 8.16 -16.24 -6.60
N THR A 105 8.14 -16.27 -5.25
CA THR A 105 6.97 -16.63 -4.43
C THR A 105 6.25 -15.40 -3.84
N ARG A 106 6.73 -14.18 -4.09
CA ARG A 106 6.26 -12.95 -3.43
C ARG A 106 4.78 -12.67 -3.64
N GLU A 107 4.32 -12.68 -4.89
CA GLU A 107 2.91 -12.45 -5.22
C GLU A 107 2.00 -13.48 -4.55
N MET A 108 2.44 -14.74 -4.53
CA MET A 108 1.68 -15.82 -3.90
C MET A 108 1.65 -15.65 -2.38
N LEU A 109 2.79 -15.30 -1.76
CA LEU A 109 2.87 -14.98 -0.34
C LEU A 109 1.98 -13.78 0.02
N GLU A 110 1.91 -12.76 -0.82
CA GLU A 110 1.04 -11.60 -0.63
C GLU A 110 -0.44 -12.00 -0.62
N ILE A 111 -0.89 -12.76 -1.64
CA ILE A 111 -2.29 -13.19 -1.76
C ILE A 111 -2.66 -14.15 -0.60
N VAL A 112 -1.79 -15.11 -0.27
CA VAL A 112 -1.99 -16.03 0.86
C VAL A 112 -2.05 -15.27 2.18
N CYS A 113 -1.15 -14.29 2.40
CA CYS A 113 -1.17 -13.46 3.59
C CYS A 113 -2.50 -12.70 3.75
N ARG A 114 -2.98 -12.10 2.66
CA ARG A 114 -4.28 -11.41 2.63
C ARG A 114 -5.44 -12.35 2.91
N ALA A 115 -5.44 -13.54 2.32
CA ALA A 115 -6.46 -14.56 2.59
C ALA A 115 -6.40 -15.06 4.04
N ALA A 116 -5.21 -15.27 4.60
CA ALA A 116 -5.01 -15.70 5.97
C ALA A 116 -5.53 -14.68 6.99
N MET A 117 -5.38 -13.37 6.72
CA MET A 117 -6.02 -12.33 7.53
C MET A 117 -7.55 -12.42 7.48
N ARG A 118 -8.14 -12.74 6.31
CA ARG A 118 -9.61 -12.91 6.18
C ARG A 118 -10.13 -14.14 6.92
N THR A 119 -9.36 -15.22 6.97
CA THR A 119 -9.70 -16.43 7.72
C THR A 119 -9.24 -16.39 9.18
N LYS A 120 -8.67 -15.27 9.63
CA LYS A 120 -8.12 -15.06 10.98
C LYS A 120 -7.05 -16.07 11.40
N ASN A 121 -6.30 -16.62 10.45
CA ASN A 121 -5.19 -17.54 10.73
C ASN A 121 -3.92 -16.75 11.07
N THR A 122 -3.77 -16.36 12.34
CA THR A 122 -2.68 -15.50 12.83
C THR A 122 -1.29 -16.11 12.63
N ASP A 123 -1.15 -17.43 12.79
CA ASP A 123 0.14 -18.12 12.64
C ASP A 123 0.62 -18.11 11.18
N LEU A 124 -0.30 -18.31 10.24
CA LEU A 124 0.02 -18.22 8.83
C LEU A 124 0.35 -16.78 8.42
N VAL A 125 -0.39 -15.79 8.92
CA VAL A 125 -0.07 -14.37 8.68
C VAL A 125 1.34 -14.03 9.16
N ARG A 126 1.73 -14.50 10.35
CA ARG A 126 3.08 -14.30 10.90
C ARG A 126 4.15 -14.90 9.99
N LYS A 127 3.98 -16.17 9.59
CA LYS A 127 4.90 -16.85 8.66
C LYS A 127 5.04 -16.10 7.34
N CYS A 128 3.93 -15.69 6.74
CA CYS A 128 3.96 -14.94 5.49
C CYS A 128 4.64 -13.57 5.65
N ALA A 129 4.38 -12.83 6.74
CA ALA A 129 5.02 -11.55 7.01
C ALA A 129 6.54 -11.69 7.18
N ASP A 130 6.99 -12.71 7.91
CA ASP A 130 8.41 -13.01 8.10
C ASP A 130 9.07 -13.37 6.76
N SER A 131 8.44 -14.26 5.96
CA SER A 131 8.94 -14.63 4.64
C SER A 131 9.02 -13.46 3.67
N LEU A 132 8.00 -12.58 3.62
CA LEU A 132 7.99 -11.39 2.77
C LEU A 132 9.07 -10.38 3.19
N THR A 133 9.32 -10.25 4.50
CA THR A 133 10.35 -9.35 5.03
C THR A 133 11.75 -9.85 4.66
N MET A 134 12.01 -11.16 4.74
CA MET A 134 13.29 -11.78 4.39
C MET A 134 13.62 -11.69 2.89
N GLN A 135 12.61 -11.55 2.03
CA GLN A 135 12.81 -11.45 0.58
C GLN A 135 13.13 -10.01 0.10
N GLU A 136 13.32 -9.07 1.04
CA GLU A 136 13.71 -7.67 0.84
C GLU A 136 13.11 -7.05 -0.44
N CYS A 137 11.80 -6.83 -0.41
CA CYS A 137 11.09 -6.29 -1.56
C CYS A 137 10.80 -4.80 -1.42
N SER A 138 11.13 -3.99 -2.42
CA SER A 138 10.80 -2.56 -2.47
C SER A 138 9.52 -2.27 -3.28
N GLU A 139 8.57 -3.21 -3.36
CA GLU A 139 7.30 -2.95 -4.05
C GLU A 139 6.25 -2.36 -3.09
N PRO A 140 5.49 -1.33 -3.51
CA PRO A 140 4.47 -0.71 -2.67
C PRO A 140 3.41 -1.69 -2.17
N GLY A 141 2.90 -2.58 -3.04
CA GLY A 141 1.86 -3.54 -2.66
C GLY A 141 2.29 -4.51 -1.56
N ILE A 142 3.53 -4.98 -1.65
CA ILE A 142 4.13 -5.89 -0.68
C ILE A 142 4.42 -5.16 0.64
N GLN A 143 5.05 -3.98 0.60
CA GLN A 143 5.32 -3.20 1.82
C GLN A 143 4.03 -2.85 2.59
N LEU A 144 2.97 -2.46 1.87
CA LEU A 144 1.66 -2.22 2.48
C LEU A 144 1.08 -3.50 3.11
N THR A 145 1.27 -4.65 2.47
CA THR A 145 0.80 -5.94 2.98
C THR A 145 1.59 -6.38 4.21
N ILE A 146 2.92 -6.20 4.23
CA ILE A 146 3.78 -6.45 5.39
C ILE A 146 3.31 -5.58 6.58
N GLY A 147 3.06 -4.29 6.35
CA GLY A 147 2.56 -3.38 7.39
C GLY A 147 1.22 -3.85 7.99
N LYS A 148 0.26 -4.19 7.12
CA LYS A 148 -1.06 -4.69 7.56
C LYS A 148 -0.97 -6.03 8.29
N ALA A 149 -0.13 -6.93 7.80
CA ALA A 149 0.09 -8.24 8.40
C ALA A 149 0.70 -8.13 9.79
N ASN A 150 1.74 -7.31 9.95
CA ASN A 150 2.38 -7.06 11.24
C ASN A 150 1.45 -6.37 12.23
N PHE A 151 0.63 -5.42 11.76
CA PHE A 151 -0.43 -4.83 12.59
C PHE A 151 -1.43 -5.89 13.08
N TYR A 152 -1.86 -6.80 12.19
CA TYR A 152 -2.80 -7.87 12.51
C TYR A 152 -2.26 -8.86 13.56
N VAL A 153 -0.94 -9.11 13.57
CA VAL A 153 -0.28 -9.98 14.57
C VAL A 153 0.30 -9.20 15.76
N GLU A 154 -0.10 -7.93 15.92
CA GLU A 154 0.29 -7.04 17.04
C GLU A 154 1.81 -6.74 17.14
N ARG A 155 2.52 -6.81 16.02
CA ARG A 155 3.92 -6.36 15.88
C ARG A 155 3.95 -4.93 15.34
N TYR A 156 3.61 -3.98 16.20
CA TYR A 156 3.37 -2.60 15.79
C TYR A 156 4.63 -1.87 15.30
N ASP A 157 5.80 -2.10 15.89
CA ASP A 157 7.06 -1.49 15.45
C ASP A 157 7.43 -1.91 14.01
N ASP A 158 7.33 -3.21 13.72
CA ASP A 158 7.57 -3.76 12.37
C ASP A 158 6.53 -3.23 11.37
N ALA A 159 5.28 -3.08 11.81
CA ALA A 159 4.22 -2.51 10.99
C ALA A 159 4.53 -1.06 10.60
N ILE A 160 4.94 -0.22 11.56
CA ILE A 160 5.31 1.18 11.30
C ILE A 160 6.48 1.23 10.32
N ASN A 161 7.53 0.43 10.52
CA ASN A 161 8.67 0.39 9.61
C ASN A 161 8.28 0.04 8.17
N ALA A 162 7.38 -0.93 7.98
CA ALA A 162 6.87 -1.28 6.66
C ALA A 162 6.01 -0.16 6.05
N TYR A 163 5.18 0.52 6.84
CA TYR A 163 4.42 1.68 6.37
C TYR A 163 5.31 2.88 6.02
N LEU A 164 6.40 3.12 6.76
CA LEU A 164 7.38 4.16 6.42
C LEU A 164 8.08 3.85 5.09
N ARG A 165 8.50 2.59 4.88
CA ARG A 165 9.03 2.13 3.59
C ARG A 165 8.01 2.34 2.47
N TYR A 166 6.74 2.05 2.72
CA TYR A 166 5.65 2.29 1.78
C TYR A 166 5.50 3.78 1.42
N LEU A 167 5.47 4.65 2.43
CA LEU A 167 5.29 6.10 2.27
C LEU A 167 6.42 6.75 1.48
N ARG A 168 7.66 6.25 1.57
CA ARG A 168 8.77 6.72 0.71
C ARG A 168 8.48 6.53 -0.78
N MET A 169 7.67 5.54 -1.14
CA MET A 169 7.24 5.31 -2.53
C MET A 169 5.93 6.00 -2.86
N ARG A 170 5.03 6.15 -1.88
CA ARG A 170 3.69 6.73 -2.02
C ARG A 170 3.41 7.73 -0.89
N PRO A 171 4.00 8.95 -0.95
CA PRO A 171 3.99 9.89 0.19
C PRO A 171 2.60 10.47 0.50
N GLN A 172 1.73 10.52 -0.51
CA GLN A 172 0.37 11.08 -0.39
C GLN A 172 -0.71 10.02 -0.13
N ASP A 173 -0.35 8.84 0.39
CA ASP A 173 -1.35 7.87 0.82
C ASP A 173 -1.78 8.12 2.27
N TYR A 174 -2.96 8.72 2.45
CA TYR A 174 -3.53 8.97 3.77
C TYR A 174 -3.81 7.68 4.55
N SER A 175 -4.08 6.56 3.88
CA SER A 175 -4.38 5.29 4.55
C SER A 175 -3.16 4.77 5.30
N ALA A 176 -1.95 4.95 4.77
CA ALA A 176 -0.72 4.54 5.44
C ALA A 176 -0.46 5.38 6.70
N TRP A 177 -0.67 6.69 6.63
CA TRP A 177 -0.58 7.58 7.80
C TRP A 177 -1.62 7.24 8.88
N LYS A 178 -2.86 6.93 8.48
CA LYS A 178 -3.90 6.41 9.40
C LYS A 178 -3.42 5.14 10.10
N CYS A 179 -2.85 4.19 9.35
CA CYS A 179 -2.33 2.94 9.91
C CYS A 179 -1.15 3.17 10.88
N ILE A 180 -0.22 4.08 10.59
CA ILE A 180 0.87 4.44 11.51
C ILE A 180 0.30 5.03 12.81
N GLY A 181 -0.65 5.97 12.72
CA GLY A 181 -1.32 6.54 13.89
C GLY A 181 -2.01 5.47 14.75
N ALA A 182 -2.65 4.48 14.12
CA ALA A 182 -3.25 3.34 14.83
C ALA A 182 -2.21 2.46 15.52
N CYS A 183 -1.07 2.19 14.87
CA CYS A 183 0.03 1.43 15.49
C CYS A 183 0.57 2.14 16.73
N LEU A 184 0.81 3.46 16.63
CA LEU A 184 1.34 4.27 17.73
C LEU A 184 0.36 4.34 18.91
N ALA A 185 -0.93 4.53 18.65
CA ALA A 185 -1.95 4.48 19.69
C ALA A 185 -1.98 3.12 20.41
N LYS A 186 -1.86 2.01 19.67
CA LYS A 186 -1.81 0.66 20.25
C LYS A 186 -0.51 0.38 21.03
N LEU A 187 0.61 0.93 20.57
CA LEU A 187 1.87 0.90 21.32
C LEU A 187 1.73 1.65 22.64
N ALA A 188 1.15 2.84 22.63
CA ALA A 188 0.88 3.63 23.83
C ALA A 188 -0.02 2.89 24.83
N GLU A 189 -1.10 2.28 24.36
CA GLU A 189 -1.99 1.46 25.20
C GLU A 189 -1.23 0.29 25.89
N ARG A 190 -0.34 -0.38 25.16
CA ARG A 190 0.42 -1.54 25.66
C ARG A 190 1.59 -1.13 26.56
N SER A 191 2.21 0.01 26.27
CA SER A 191 3.38 0.51 26.99
C SER A 191 3.00 1.26 28.27
N ALA A 192 1.77 1.75 28.40
CA ALA A 192 1.27 2.50 29.55
C ALA A 192 1.51 1.84 30.92
N ALA A 193 1.59 0.50 30.98
CA ALA A 193 1.85 -0.24 32.22
C ALA A 193 3.34 -0.34 32.59
N THR A 194 4.25 -0.14 31.63
CA THR A 194 5.69 -0.47 31.76
C THR A 194 6.60 0.73 31.50
N GLN A 195 6.16 1.69 30.69
CA GLN A 195 6.93 2.87 30.30
C GLN A 195 6.51 4.11 31.11
N PRO A 196 7.40 5.10 31.26
CA PRO A 196 7.05 6.35 31.91
C PRO A 196 5.91 7.05 31.15
N ALA A 197 5.05 7.74 31.90
CA ALA A 197 3.90 8.46 31.35
C ALA A 197 4.30 9.39 30.18
N ALA A 198 5.45 10.07 30.28
CA ALA A 198 5.97 10.95 29.24
C ALA A 198 6.24 10.24 27.89
N ALA A 199 6.74 9.00 27.89
CA ALA A 199 6.98 8.25 26.65
C ALA A 199 5.66 7.83 25.98
N THR A 200 4.67 7.45 26.80
CA THR A 200 3.31 7.14 26.33
C THR A 200 2.61 8.39 25.79
N THR A 201 2.77 9.54 26.45
CA THR A 201 2.25 10.83 25.98
C THR A 201 2.86 11.21 24.62
N ARG A 202 4.19 11.09 24.46
CA ARG A 202 4.85 11.35 23.17
C ARG A 202 4.30 10.45 22.07
N GLN A 203 4.11 9.15 22.34
CA GLN A 203 3.49 8.22 21.38
C GLN A 203 2.08 8.66 20.96
N CYS A 204 1.26 9.09 21.92
CA CYS A 204 -0.09 9.62 21.66
C CYS A 204 -0.08 10.92 20.85
N GLU A 205 0.83 11.84 21.15
CA GLU A 205 1.01 13.10 20.40
C GLU A 205 1.44 12.83 18.94
N THR A 206 2.42 11.95 18.74
CA THR A 206 2.85 11.54 17.40
C THR A 206 1.72 10.82 16.66
N ALA A 207 0.94 9.98 17.34
CA ALA A 207 -0.24 9.35 16.77
C ALA A 207 -1.29 10.38 16.31
N LEU A 208 -1.59 11.36 17.16
CA LEU A 208 -2.49 12.46 16.85
C LEU A 208 -2.02 13.25 15.62
N ALA A 209 -0.72 13.57 15.55
CA ALA A 209 -0.13 14.24 14.40
C ALA A 209 -0.28 13.42 13.10
N CYS A 210 -0.11 12.10 13.16
CA CYS A 210 -0.33 11.21 12.01
C CYS A 210 -1.78 11.23 11.53
N TYR A 211 -2.76 11.18 12.43
CA TYR A 211 -4.18 11.24 12.06
C TYR A 211 -4.58 12.58 11.45
N VAL A 212 -4.10 13.69 12.03
CA VAL A 212 -4.34 15.02 11.48
C VAL A 212 -3.71 15.17 10.09
N HIS A 213 -2.49 14.65 9.91
CA HIS A 213 -1.82 14.64 8.60
C HIS A 213 -2.58 13.78 7.58
N ALA A 214 -2.99 12.57 7.96
CA ALA A 214 -3.82 11.69 7.14
C ALA A 214 -5.12 12.39 6.69
N MET A 215 -5.82 13.05 7.62
CA MET A 215 -7.03 13.81 7.31
C MET A 215 -6.78 14.96 6.31
N SER A 216 -5.67 15.70 6.49
CA SER A 216 -5.29 16.77 5.57
C SER A 216 -5.07 16.25 4.14
N ILE A 217 -4.37 15.13 4.00
CA ILE A 217 -4.17 14.47 2.69
C ILE A 217 -5.52 13.98 2.13
N ALA A 218 -6.35 13.34 2.95
CA ALA A 218 -7.63 12.78 2.54
C ALA A 218 -8.59 13.88 2.02
N GLN A 219 -8.63 15.04 2.68
CA GLN A 219 -9.44 16.20 2.26
C GLN A 219 -9.00 16.79 0.91
N LYS A 220 -7.70 16.75 0.60
CA LYS A 220 -7.18 17.20 -0.70
C LYS A 220 -7.44 16.19 -1.83
N SER A 221 -7.81 14.97 -1.50
CA SER A 221 -7.95 13.90 -2.47
C SER A 221 -9.17 14.05 -3.37
N VAL A 222 -9.10 13.47 -4.57
CA VAL A 222 -10.20 13.39 -5.55
C VAL A 222 -11.41 12.63 -4.99
N TRP A 223 -11.20 11.75 -4.00
CA TRP A 223 -12.26 10.96 -3.35
C TRP A 223 -13.41 11.81 -2.81
N THR A 224 -13.15 13.05 -2.40
CA THR A 224 -14.17 14.01 -1.95
C THR A 224 -15.27 14.25 -2.99
N ARG A 225 -14.91 14.19 -4.28
CA ARG A 225 -15.78 14.50 -5.42
C ARG A 225 -16.33 13.26 -6.13
N ALA A 226 -15.90 12.06 -5.73
CA ALA A 226 -16.28 10.81 -6.39
C ALA A 226 -17.55 10.21 -5.77
N ALA A 227 -18.68 10.31 -6.47
CA ALA A 227 -19.99 9.87 -5.96
C ALA A 227 -20.02 8.41 -5.45
N TYR A 228 -19.41 7.48 -6.19
CA TYR A 228 -19.39 6.06 -5.82
C TYR A 228 -18.53 5.75 -4.57
N ALA A 229 -17.60 6.64 -4.21
CA ALA A 229 -16.68 6.47 -3.09
C ALA A 229 -17.02 7.39 -1.90
N HIS A 230 -17.97 8.31 -2.07
CA HIS A 230 -18.26 9.36 -1.09
C HIS A 230 -18.69 8.79 0.26
N ALA A 231 -19.62 7.83 0.29
CA ALA A 231 -20.08 7.20 1.54
C ALA A 231 -18.93 6.48 2.28
N ARG A 232 -18.01 5.83 1.56
CA ARG A 232 -16.83 5.21 2.15
C ARG A 232 -15.89 6.28 2.72
N TYR A 233 -15.66 7.35 1.97
CA TYR A 233 -14.83 8.47 2.39
C TYR A 233 -15.38 9.12 3.67
N GLU A 234 -16.68 9.45 3.71
CA GLU A 234 -17.31 10.06 4.88
C GLU A 234 -17.17 9.20 6.13
N ARG A 235 -17.40 7.88 6.02
CA ARG A 235 -17.22 6.95 7.14
C ARG A 235 -15.78 6.96 7.66
N GLU A 236 -14.80 6.86 6.76
CA GLU A 236 -13.38 6.88 7.14
C GLU A 236 -12.98 8.22 7.78
N MET A 237 -13.53 9.34 7.31
CA MET A 237 -13.31 10.66 7.90
C MET A 237 -13.92 10.78 9.29
N GLN A 238 -15.14 10.29 9.49
CA GLN A 238 -15.80 10.26 10.80
C GLN A 238 -15.00 9.42 11.81
N GLU A 239 -14.51 8.24 11.40
CA GLU A 239 -13.65 7.40 12.24
C GLU A 239 -12.35 8.12 12.64
N MET A 240 -11.71 8.82 11.70
CA MET A 240 -10.50 9.59 11.99
C MET A 240 -10.79 10.76 12.93
N GLN A 241 -11.89 11.49 12.71
CA GLN A 241 -12.32 12.59 13.58
C GLN A 241 -12.61 12.13 15.00
N ALA A 242 -13.30 10.99 15.16
CA ALA A 242 -13.58 10.40 16.46
C ALA A 242 -12.27 10.03 17.19
N THR A 243 -11.35 9.37 16.49
CA THR A 243 -10.04 8.98 17.05
C THR A 243 -9.20 10.20 17.45
N ILE A 244 -9.23 11.26 16.65
CA ILE A 244 -8.55 12.53 16.98
C ILE A 244 -9.15 13.16 18.24
N ALA A 245 -10.48 13.17 18.37
CA ALA A 245 -11.15 13.72 19.55
C ALA A 245 -10.76 12.94 20.83
N THR A 246 -10.70 11.61 20.75
CA THR A 246 -10.27 10.77 21.88
C THR A 246 -8.81 11.02 22.27
N LEU A 247 -7.91 11.13 21.30
CA LEU A 247 -6.48 11.36 21.57
C LEU A 247 -6.25 12.76 22.17
N LYS A 248 -6.97 13.79 21.70
CA LYS A 248 -6.91 15.15 22.27
C LYS A 248 -7.39 15.21 23.72
N ALA A 249 -8.44 14.46 24.05
CA ALA A 249 -8.92 14.39 25.44
C ALA A 249 -7.85 13.78 26.35
N LEU A 250 -7.19 12.70 25.91
CA LEU A 250 -6.09 12.08 26.65
C LEU A 250 -4.89 13.02 26.82
N GLU A 251 -4.56 13.82 25.81
CA GLU A 251 -3.52 14.84 25.87
C GLU A 251 -3.85 15.91 26.93
N GLN A 252 -5.07 16.43 26.93
CA GLN A 252 -5.54 17.42 27.91
C GLN A 252 -5.50 16.88 29.34
N ASP A 253 -5.94 15.64 29.55
CA ASP A 253 -5.87 14.97 30.86
C ASP A 253 -4.41 14.78 31.31
N SER A 254 -3.50 14.48 30.38
CA SER A 254 -2.08 14.32 30.69
C SER A 254 -1.41 15.64 31.09
N ILE A 255 -1.73 16.75 30.40
CA ILE A 255 -1.26 18.10 30.72
C ILE A 255 -1.78 18.54 32.09
N ALA A 256 -3.05 18.27 32.38
CA ALA A 256 -3.66 18.58 33.68
C ALA A 256 -2.96 17.82 34.83
N ARG A 257 -2.54 16.58 34.62
CA ARG A 257 -1.77 15.79 35.60
C ARG A 257 -0.34 16.28 35.76
N ALA A 258 0.34 16.64 34.67
CA ALA A 258 1.71 17.15 34.69
C ALA A 258 1.84 18.52 35.39
N GLN A 259 0.78 19.33 35.38
CA GLN A 259 0.74 20.60 36.11
C GLN A 259 0.64 20.43 37.64
N ILE A 260 0.34 19.22 38.14
CA ILE A 260 0.18 18.93 39.57
C ILE A 260 1.45 18.31 40.18
N GLU A 261 2.27 17.60 39.40
CA GLU A 261 3.53 17.00 39.88
C GLU A 261 4.71 17.43 38.99
N PRO A 262 5.70 18.20 39.50
CA PRO A 262 6.93 18.47 38.78
C PRO A 262 7.81 17.22 38.86
N VAL A 263 7.59 16.30 37.92
CA VAL A 263 8.34 15.05 37.84
C VAL A 263 9.56 15.26 36.94
N ASP A 264 10.71 15.46 37.59
CA ASP A 264 12.03 15.45 36.96
C ASP A 264 12.44 13.97 36.78
N LEU A 265 12.22 13.40 35.59
CA LEU A 265 12.55 12.00 35.30
C LEU A 265 13.61 11.89 34.20
N PRO A 266 14.60 11.00 34.39
CA PRO A 266 15.69 10.81 33.45
C PRO A 266 15.19 10.19 32.16
N GLN A 267 15.63 10.75 31.03
CA GLN A 267 15.43 10.17 29.71
C GLN A 267 16.21 8.86 29.61
N GLN A 268 15.49 7.74 29.51
CA GLN A 268 16.06 6.46 29.08
C GLN A 268 15.43 6.04 27.75
N PRO A 269 16.18 5.32 26.90
CA PRO A 269 15.83 5.14 25.50
C PRO A 269 14.70 4.13 25.41
N CYS A 270 13.52 4.63 25.04
CA CYS A 270 12.46 3.79 24.52
C CYS A 270 12.81 3.39 23.08
N SER A 271 11.94 2.72 22.35
CA SER A 271 11.99 2.50 20.89
C SER A 271 12.01 3.79 20.04
N ASP A 272 12.77 4.80 20.45
CA ASP A 272 12.90 6.15 19.89
C ASP A 272 13.21 6.14 18.40
N GLY A 273 13.85 5.09 17.87
CA GLY A 273 14.15 4.98 16.45
C GLY A 273 12.92 5.03 15.56
N VAL A 274 11.84 4.32 15.93
CA VAL A 274 10.61 4.28 15.11
C VAL A 274 9.83 5.60 15.26
N LEU A 275 9.72 6.11 16.49
CA LEU A 275 9.07 7.40 16.76
C LEU A 275 9.78 8.56 16.06
N ALA A 276 11.10 8.65 16.19
CA ALA A 276 11.91 9.67 15.54
C ALA A 276 11.84 9.57 14.01
N ALA A 277 11.77 8.35 13.45
CA ALA A 277 11.58 8.15 12.02
C ALA A 277 10.23 8.70 11.55
N VAL A 278 9.13 8.43 12.29
CA VAL A 278 7.82 9.00 11.98
C VAL A 278 7.82 10.53 12.08
N GLU A 279 8.40 11.09 13.15
CA GLU A 279 8.51 12.54 13.36
C GLU A 279 9.32 13.21 12.22
N THR A 280 10.41 12.59 11.78
CA THR A 280 11.23 13.06 10.66
C THR A 280 10.43 13.09 9.36
N GLU A 281 9.69 12.01 9.06
CA GLU A 281 8.88 11.93 7.84
C GLU A 281 7.69 12.91 7.89
N LEU A 282 7.10 13.16 9.06
CA LEU A 282 6.09 14.22 9.26
C LEU A 282 6.66 15.62 9.01
N GLN A 283 7.89 15.89 9.43
CA GLN A 283 8.56 17.17 9.17
C GLN A 283 8.88 17.34 7.68
N ASN A 284 9.38 16.29 7.03
CA ASN A 284 9.64 16.28 5.58
C ASN A 284 8.35 16.46 4.76
N GLY A 285 7.24 15.85 5.18
CA GLY A 285 5.94 16.02 4.53
C GLY A 285 5.40 17.46 4.62
N ARG A 286 5.72 18.19 5.70
CA ARG A 286 5.35 19.62 5.85
C ARG A 286 6.15 20.52 4.91
N SER A 287 7.45 20.25 4.71
CA SER A 287 8.30 21.03 3.80
C SER A 287 8.01 20.73 2.33
N SER A 288 7.79 19.47 1.96
CA SER A 288 7.37 19.11 0.59
C SER A 288 5.97 19.61 0.25
N GLY A 289 5.04 19.63 1.21
CA GLY A 289 3.70 20.19 1.03
C GLY A 289 3.69 21.71 0.82
N ALA A 290 4.68 22.44 1.35
CA ALA A 290 4.86 23.87 1.09
C ALA A 290 5.41 24.12 -0.32
N ALA A 291 6.39 23.32 -0.76
CA ALA A 291 6.98 23.43 -2.10
C ALA A 291 5.99 23.15 -3.24
N ILE A 292 5.13 22.13 -3.09
CA ILE A 292 4.12 21.79 -4.11
C ILE A 292 3.02 22.87 -4.22
N VAL A 293 2.68 23.54 -3.11
CA VAL A 293 1.71 24.65 -3.11
C VAL A 293 2.26 25.89 -3.80
N GLU A 294 3.58 26.12 -3.78
CA GLU A 294 4.21 27.19 -4.56
C GLU A 294 4.25 26.86 -6.06
N GLU A 295 4.48 25.59 -6.42
CA GLU A 295 4.49 25.13 -7.82
C GLU A 295 3.07 25.15 -8.45
N GLU A 296 2.02 24.79 -7.70
CA GLU A 296 0.62 24.88 -8.14
C GLU A 296 0.08 26.32 -8.24
N LYS A 297 0.67 27.27 -7.50
CA LYS A 297 0.34 28.71 -7.66
C LYS A 297 1.00 29.27 -8.92
N SER A 298 2.28 28.92 -9.16
CA SER A 298 3.03 29.34 -10.34
C SER A 298 2.39 28.87 -11.66
N THR A 299 1.77 27.69 -11.66
CA THR A 299 1.09 27.13 -12.85
C THR A 299 -0.34 27.63 -13.06
N ARG A 300 -0.93 28.36 -12.09
CA ARG A 300 -2.24 29.02 -12.25
C ARG A 300 -2.15 30.49 -12.66
N ASP A 301 -0.96 31.08 -12.59
CA ASP A 301 -0.68 32.47 -12.96
C ASP A 301 -0.06 32.60 -14.38
N LEU A 302 -0.09 31.53 -15.19
CA LEU A 302 0.28 31.47 -16.62
C LEU A 302 -0.94 31.11 -17.47
#